data_AF-A0A2S5ME24-F1
#
_entry.id   AF-A0A2S5ME24-F1
#
_cell.length_a   1.000
_cell.length_b   1.000
_cell.length_c   1.000
_cell.angle_alpha   90.00
_cell.angle_beta   90.00
_cell.angle_gamma   90.00
#
_symmetry.space_group_name_H-M   'P 1'
#
loop_
_entity.id
_entity.type
_entity.pdbx_description
1 polymer ?
#
loop_
_entity_poly.entity_id
_entity_poly.type
_entity_poly.pdbx_seq_one_letter_code
_entity_poly.pdbx_strand_id
1 'polypeptide(L)'
;MDVSNGQRAFWMVLITSLAAPFFASVAAAVLTGVGAFFDFALPAPADKTLGETAVGAFIWSAFPATVAALALTPFVLQHGRYSWLAAAVAGVLAFTAASIIMPFGTADIQPLMPFFAFLAGLIAIIMRAVLIRAKVLQP
;
A
#
# COMPACT_ATOMS: atom_id res chain seq x y z
N MET A 1 -27.46 -2.68 -15.25
CA MET A 1 -27.64 -2.68 -13.79
C MET A 1 -26.59 -1.76 -13.21
N ASP A 2 -27.00 -0.61 -12.67
CA ASP A 2 -26.06 0.33 -12.05
C ASP A 2 -25.48 -0.28 -10.78
N VAL A 3 -24.15 -0.33 -10.69
CA VAL A 3 -23.45 -0.84 -9.51
C VAL A 3 -23.69 0.12 -8.34
N SER A 4 -24.28 -0.37 -7.25
CA SER A 4 -24.59 0.43 -6.08
C SER A 4 -23.33 0.90 -5.36
N ASN A 5 -23.38 2.05 -4.67
CA ASN A 5 -22.22 2.57 -3.93
C ASN A 5 -21.72 1.58 -2.85
N GLY A 6 -22.62 0.78 -2.26
CA GLY A 6 -22.25 -0.30 -1.34
C GLY A 6 -21.40 -1.38 -2.02
N GLN A 7 -21.78 -1.83 -3.22
CA GLN A 7 -20.99 -2.77 -4.00
C GLN A 7 -19.64 -2.17 -4.41
N ARG A 8 -19.59 -0.89 -4.79
CA ARG A 8 -18.34 -0.19 -5.12
C ARG A 8 -17.40 -0.14 -3.93
N ALA A 9 -17.91 0.18 -2.74
CA ALA A 9 -17.13 0.22 -1.52
C ALA A 9 -16.58 -1.16 -1.15
N PHE A 10 -17.43 -2.20 -1.22
CA PHE A 10 -17.03 -3.58 -0.97
C PHE A 10 -15.89 -4.02 -1.91
N TRP A 11 -16.06 -3.82 -3.22
CA TRP A 11 -15.03 -4.17 -4.21
C TRP A 11 -13.76 -3.33 -4.07
N MET A 12 -13.89 -2.05 -3.75
CA MET A 12 -12.74 -1.18 -3.46
C MET A 12 -11.92 -1.73 -2.29
N VAL A 13 -12.57 -2.10 -1.18
CA VAL A 13 -11.87 -2.65 -0.02
C VAL A 13 -11.19 -3.95 -0.38
N LEU A 14 -11.92 -4.90 -0.98
CA LEU A 14 -11.37 -6.21 -1.33
C LEU A 14 -10.15 -6.10 -2.28
N ILE A 15 -10.27 -5.30 -3.34
CA ILE A 15 -9.20 -5.12 -4.32
C ILE A 15 -8.01 -4.40 -3.69
N THR A 16 -8.24 -3.34 -2.91
CA THR A 16 -7.16 -2.56 -2.29
C THR A 16 -6.41 -3.39 -1.24
N SER A 17 -7.12 -4.16 -0.43
CA SER A 17 -6.54 -5.07 0.58
C SER A 17 -5.65 -6.18 0.00
N LEU A 18 -5.78 -6.52 -1.28
CA LEU A 18 -4.99 -7.58 -1.94
C LEU A 18 -3.95 -7.03 -2.91
N ALA A 19 -4.33 -6.06 -3.74
CA ALA A 19 -3.47 -5.51 -4.77
C ALA A 19 -2.44 -4.52 -4.21
N ALA A 20 -2.78 -3.70 -3.19
CA ALA A 20 -1.78 -2.81 -2.60
C ALA A 20 -0.63 -3.60 -1.94
N PRO A 21 -0.87 -4.69 -1.19
CA PRO A 21 0.21 -5.55 -0.69
C PRO A 21 1.02 -6.24 -1.78
N PHE A 22 0.40 -6.61 -2.90
CA PHE A 22 1.11 -7.12 -4.06
C PHE A 22 2.07 -6.06 -4.65
N PHE A 23 1.64 -4.82 -4.81
CA PHE A 23 2.53 -3.75 -5.28
C PHE A 23 3.65 -3.45 -4.27
N ALA A 24 3.34 -3.50 -2.97
CA ALA A 24 4.34 -3.34 -1.92
C ALA A 24 5.38 -4.47 -1.95
N SER A 25 4.97 -5.72 -2.18
CA SER A 25 5.90 -6.85 -2.28
C SER A 25 6.78 -6.79 -3.52
N VAL A 26 6.24 -6.36 -4.67
CA VAL A 26 7.03 -6.10 -5.88
C VAL A 26 8.03 -4.98 -5.63
N ALA A 27 7.61 -3.87 -5.01
CA ALA A 27 8.50 -2.77 -4.69
C ALA A 27 9.62 -3.22 -3.74
N ALA A 28 9.29 -4.00 -2.70
CA ALA A 28 10.28 -4.57 -1.79
C ALA A 28 11.26 -5.51 -2.51
N ALA A 29 10.77 -6.40 -3.39
CA ALA A 29 11.63 -7.29 -4.17
C ALA A 29 12.58 -6.52 -5.09
N VAL A 30 12.08 -5.47 -5.77
CA VAL A 30 12.90 -4.59 -6.61
C VAL A 30 13.94 -3.86 -5.77
N LEU A 31 13.55 -3.29 -4.62
CA LEU A 31 14.47 -2.58 -3.74
C LEU A 31 15.56 -3.50 -3.18
N THR A 32 15.24 -4.74 -2.82
CA THR A 32 16.24 -5.72 -2.38
C THR A 32 17.16 -6.15 -3.53
N GLY A 33 16.61 -6.40 -4.72
CA GLY A 33 17.39 -6.79 -5.89
C GLY A 33 18.33 -5.67 -6.38
N VAL A 34 17.87 -4.42 -6.31
CA VAL A 34 18.66 -3.24 -6.66
C VAL A 34 19.62 -2.85 -5.52
N GLY A 35 19.25 -3.08 -4.26
CA GLY A 35 20.09 -2.84 -3.09
C GLY A 35 21.43 -3.58 -3.14
N ALA A 36 21.45 -4.78 -3.73
CA ALA A 36 22.70 -5.51 -4.01
C ALA A 36 23.70 -4.75 -4.91
N PHE A 37 23.24 -3.76 -5.68
CA PHE A 37 24.08 -2.87 -6.50
C PHE A 37 24.40 -1.54 -5.81
N PHE A 38 23.68 -1.19 -4.74
CA PHE A 38 23.77 0.09 -4.02
C PHE A 38 23.94 -0.11 -2.51
N ASP A 39 24.83 -1.04 -2.11
CA ASP A 39 25.10 -1.44 -0.72
C ASP A 39 25.48 -0.25 0.19
N PHE A 40 25.98 0.85 -0.40
CA PHE A 40 26.31 2.11 0.28
C PHE A 40 25.06 2.93 0.72
N ALA A 41 23.91 2.75 0.05
CA ALA A 41 22.71 3.57 0.26
C ALA A 41 21.51 2.78 0.82
N LEU A 42 21.48 1.46 0.61
CA LEU A 42 20.44 0.55 1.10
C LEU A 42 21.13 -0.70 1.64
N PRO A 43 21.40 -0.78 2.96
CA PRO A 43 22.02 -1.96 3.55
C PRO A 43 21.17 -3.19 3.22
N ALA A 44 21.74 -4.14 2.48
CA ALA A 44 21.04 -5.37 2.18
C ALA A 44 20.79 -6.15 3.49
N PRO A 45 19.57 -6.64 3.76
CA PRO A 45 19.36 -7.60 4.83
C PRO A 45 20.20 -8.85 4.53
N ALA A 46 21.24 -9.07 5.31
CA ALA A 46 22.31 -10.03 5.00
C ALA A 46 21.86 -11.52 5.00
N ASP A 47 20.61 -11.81 5.32
CA ASP A 47 20.11 -13.14 5.64
C ASP A 47 18.81 -13.56 4.93
N LYS A 48 18.16 -12.68 4.15
CA LYS A 48 16.86 -12.98 3.51
C LYS A 48 16.92 -13.03 1.99
N THR A 49 16.31 -14.05 1.42
CA THR A 49 16.12 -14.16 -0.03
C THR A 49 15.13 -13.10 -0.55
N LEU A 50 15.17 -12.83 -1.86
CA LEU A 50 14.21 -11.95 -2.54
C LEU A 50 12.76 -12.39 -2.29
N GLY A 51 12.51 -13.71 -2.32
CA GLY A 51 11.18 -14.28 -2.09
C GLY A 51 10.69 -14.06 -0.67
N GLU A 52 11.53 -14.30 0.33
CA GLU A 52 11.19 -14.07 1.75
C GLU A 52 10.90 -12.59 2.03
N THR A 53 11.67 -11.69 1.42
CA THR A 53 11.43 -10.24 1.55
C THR A 53 10.08 -9.86 0.93
N ALA A 54 9.79 -10.34 -0.27
CA ALA A 54 8.53 -10.07 -0.96
C ALA A 54 7.33 -10.58 -0.15
N VAL A 55 7.39 -11.82 0.34
CA VAL A 55 6.34 -12.42 1.16
C VAL A 55 6.18 -11.66 2.48
N GLY A 56 7.28 -11.30 3.14
CA GLY A 56 7.25 -10.50 4.37
C GLY A 56 6.60 -9.13 4.16
N ALA A 57 6.95 -8.44 3.07
CA ALA A 57 6.34 -7.17 2.70
C ALA A 57 4.85 -7.31 2.40
N PHE A 58 4.43 -8.38 1.70
CA PHE A 58 3.02 -8.67 1.43
C PHE A 58 2.23 -8.85 2.73
N ILE A 59 2.70 -9.73 3.62
CA ILE A 59 2.02 -10.04 4.88
C ILE A 59 1.92 -8.79 5.75
N TRP A 60 3.02 -8.05 5.89
CA TRP A 60 3.05 -6.86 6.73
C TRP A 60 2.15 -5.73 6.18
N SER A 61 2.17 -5.51 4.86
CA SER A 61 1.39 -4.42 4.24
C SER A 61 -0.10 -4.71 4.09
N ALA A 62 -0.55 -5.96 4.23
CA ALA A 62 -1.96 -6.33 4.16
C ALA A 62 -2.83 -5.59 5.18
N PHE A 63 -2.32 -5.43 6.41
CA PHE A 63 -3.03 -4.70 7.47
C PHE A 63 -3.18 -3.20 7.16
N PRO A 64 -2.10 -2.40 6.97
CA PRO A 64 -2.23 -0.98 6.63
C PRO A 64 -2.99 -0.76 5.33
N ALA A 65 -2.84 -1.60 4.31
CA ALA A 65 -3.62 -1.49 3.08
C ALA A 65 -5.13 -1.60 3.34
N THR A 66 -5.53 -2.54 4.20
CA THR A 66 -6.93 -2.70 4.59
C THR A 66 -7.43 -1.51 5.40
N VAL A 67 -6.64 -1.00 6.35
CA VAL A 67 -6.99 0.20 7.12
C VAL A 67 -7.15 1.42 6.20
N ALA A 68 -6.25 1.62 5.24
CA ALA A 68 -6.36 2.69 4.25
C ALA A 68 -7.64 2.58 3.42
N ALA A 69 -7.98 1.37 2.96
CA ALA A 69 -9.19 1.12 2.20
C ALA A 69 -10.46 1.40 3.03
N LEU A 70 -10.48 0.95 4.28
CA LEU A 70 -11.59 1.20 5.20
C LEU A 70 -11.77 2.69 5.50
N ALA A 71 -10.69 3.46 5.62
CA ALA A 71 -10.74 4.91 5.79
C ALA A 71 -11.38 5.62 4.59
N LEU A 72 -11.30 5.04 3.38
CA LEU A 72 -11.89 5.58 2.16
C LEU A 72 -13.34 5.13 1.92
N THR A 73 -13.81 4.10 2.62
CA THR A 73 -15.17 3.55 2.50
C THR A 73 -16.28 4.61 2.62
N PRO A 74 -16.26 5.53 3.61
CA PRO A 74 -17.33 6.53 3.74
C PRO A 74 -17.47 7.42 2.49
N PHE A 75 -16.35 7.79 1.87
CA PHE A 75 -16.35 8.60 0.65
C PHE A 75 -16.98 7.85 -0.53
N VAL A 76 -16.67 6.56 -0.69
CA VAL A 76 -17.25 5.72 -1.75
C VAL A 76 -18.74 5.46 -1.50
N LEU A 77 -19.15 5.24 -0.25
CA LEU A 77 -20.56 5.04 0.08
C LEU A 77 -21.41 6.29 -0.24
N GLN A 78 -20.90 7.48 0.10
CA GLN A 78 -21.62 8.74 -0.11
C GLN A 78 -21.58 9.22 -1.57
N HIS A 79 -20.43 9.12 -2.22
CA HIS A 79 -20.19 9.79 -3.51
C HIS A 79 -19.81 8.84 -4.65
N GLY A 80 -19.60 7.55 -4.39
CA GLY A 80 -19.12 6.58 -5.40
C GLY A 80 -17.67 6.79 -5.84
N ARG A 81 -16.94 7.74 -5.23
CA ARG A 81 -15.57 8.14 -5.57
C ARG A 81 -14.85 8.83 -4.41
N TYR A 82 -13.55 9.00 -4.57
CA TYR A 82 -12.68 9.83 -3.73
C TYR A 82 -11.59 10.48 -4.59
N SER A 83 -10.95 11.54 -4.10
CA SER A 83 -9.88 12.24 -4.81
C SER A 83 -8.54 11.49 -4.74
N TRP A 84 -7.62 11.78 -5.65
CA TRP A 84 -6.26 11.23 -5.58
C TRP A 84 -5.55 11.61 -4.27
N LEU A 85 -5.83 12.82 -3.75
CA LEU A 85 -5.27 13.30 -2.49
C LEU A 85 -5.80 12.50 -1.30
N ALA A 86 -7.10 12.21 -1.26
CA ALA A 86 -7.67 11.37 -0.21
C ALA A 86 -7.04 9.96 -0.22
N ALA A 87 -6.78 9.41 -1.42
CA ALA A 87 -6.09 8.14 -1.57
C ALA A 87 -4.67 8.19 -0.97
N ALA A 88 -3.88 9.20 -1.34
CA ALA A 88 -2.53 9.39 -0.86
C ALA A 88 -2.48 9.53 0.67
N VAL A 89 -3.33 10.38 1.23
CA VAL A 89 -3.42 10.61 2.68
C VAL A 89 -3.81 9.33 3.42
N ALA A 90 -4.79 8.58 2.92
CA ALA A 90 -5.19 7.31 3.52
C ALA A 90 -4.04 6.30 3.52
N GLY A 91 -3.29 6.18 2.42
CA GLY A 91 -2.13 5.30 2.31
C GLY A 91 -1.00 5.67 3.28
N VAL A 92 -0.61 6.95 3.30
CA VAL A 92 0.44 7.47 4.20
C VAL A 92 0.06 7.26 5.66
N LEU A 93 -1.14 7.69 6.07
CA LEU A 93 -1.56 7.63 7.47
C LEU A 93 -1.74 6.19 7.95
N ALA A 94 -2.28 5.29 7.11
CA ALA A 94 -2.41 3.89 7.48
C ALA A 94 -1.05 3.21 7.63
N PHE A 95 -0.11 3.49 6.73
CA PHE A 95 1.27 3.00 6.86
C PHE A 95 1.94 3.51 8.13
N THR A 96 1.86 4.82 8.38
CA THR A 96 2.43 5.43 9.60
C THR A 96 1.81 4.82 10.86
N ALA A 97 0.48 4.69 10.92
CA ALA A 97 -0.18 4.05 12.04
C ALA A 97 0.27 2.58 12.23
N ALA A 98 0.35 1.81 11.14
CA ALA A 98 0.84 0.43 11.20
C ALA A 98 2.29 0.35 11.67
N SER A 99 3.18 1.26 11.24
CA SER A 99 4.58 1.29 11.69
C SER A 99 4.76 1.58 13.18
N ILE A 100 3.79 2.26 13.81
CA ILE A 100 3.78 2.52 15.26
C ILE A 100 3.27 1.30 16.02
N ILE A 101 2.20 0.66 15.53
CA ILE A 101 1.55 -0.49 16.19
C ILE A 101 2.37 -1.77 16.01
N MET A 102 2.91 -1.98 14.81
CA MET A 102 3.71 -3.13 14.41
C MET A 102 5.05 -2.62 13.83
N PRO A 103 6.06 -2.41 14.69
CA PRO A 103 7.36 -1.91 14.26
C PRO A 103 7.91 -2.73 13.10
N PHE A 104 8.22 -2.05 11.99
CA PHE A 104 8.74 -2.66 10.77
C PHE A 104 10.23 -2.34 10.62
N GLY A 105 11.02 -3.38 10.40
CA GLY A 105 12.46 -3.27 10.13
C GLY A 105 13.34 -3.27 11.38
N THR A 106 14.65 -3.35 11.14
CA THR A 106 15.70 -3.16 12.15
C THR A 106 16.02 -1.67 12.30
N ALA A 107 16.82 -1.30 13.31
CA ALA A 107 17.23 0.09 13.56
C ALA A 107 17.85 0.77 12.31
N ASP A 108 18.44 -0.02 11.40
CA ASP A 108 19.12 0.46 10.19
C ASP A 108 18.14 0.90 9.08
N ILE A 109 16.92 0.36 9.08
CA ILE A 109 15.90 0.64 8.06
C ILE A 109 14.90 1.72 8.51
N GLN A 110 14.95 2.07 9.81
CA GLN A 110 14.09 3.04 10.44
C GLN A 110 14.25 4.48 9.88
N PRO A 111 15.45 4.94 9.47
CA PRO A 111 15.61 6.22 8.77
C PRO A 111 14.85 6.30 7.44
N LEU A 112 14.52 5.16 6.81
CA LEU A 112 13.81 5.09 5.54
C LEU A 112 12.27 5.10 5.70
N MET A 113 11.75 5.16 6.92
CA MET A 113 10.30 5.19 7.18
C MET A 113 9.55 6.29 6.40
N PRO A 114 10.04 7.54 6.28
CA PRO A 114 9.36 8.56 5.48
C PRO A 114 9.26 8.19 4.00
N PHE A 115 10.29 7.54 3.45
CA PHE A 115 10.30 7.06 2.07
C PHE A 115 9.25 5.95 1.86
N PHE A 116 9.15 4.98 2.77
CA PHE A 116 8.13 3.94 2.68
C PHE A 116 6.72 4.48 2.88
N ALA A 117 6.52 5.46 3.75
CA ALA A 117 5.24 6.13 3.92
C ALA A 117 4.81 6.85 2.63
N PHE A 118 5.76 7.54 1.97
CA PHE A 118 5.52 8.15 0.67
C PHE A 118 5.18 7.11 -0.40
N LEU A 119 5.90 5.98 -0.44
CA LEU A 119 5.63 4.86 -1.35
C LEU A 119 4.24 4.27 -1.13
N ALA A 120 3.79 4.13 0.13
CA ALA A 120 2.43 3.69 0.45
C ALA A 120 1.36 4.66 -0.10
N GLY A 121 1.61 5.97 0.00
CA GLY A 121 0.78 7.00 -0.63
C GLY A 121 0.70 6.87 -2.16
N LEU A 122 1.83 6.62 -2.81
CA LEU A 122 1.89 6.37 -4.26
C LEU A 122 1.12 5.10 -4.66
N ILE A 123 1.30 4.00 -3.92
CA ILE A 123 0.57 2.75 -4.14
C ILE A 123 -0.94 3.00 -4.02
N ALA A 124 -1.39 3.78 -3.03
CA ALA A 124 -2.81 4.12 -2.88
C ALA A 124 -3.36 4.95 -4.05
N ILE A 125 -2.56 5.88 -4.61
CA ILE A 125 -2.92 6.60 -5.84
C ILE A 125 -3.02 5.63 -7.03
N ILE A 126 -2.07 4.72 -7.18
CA ILE A 126 -2.09 3.69 -8.24
C ILE A 126 -3.34 2.84 -8.10
N MET A 127 -3.69 2.42 -6.88
CA MET A 127 -4.90 1.64 -6.61
C MET A 127 -6.16 2.39 -7.01
N ARG A 128 -6.25 3.70 -6.73
CA ARG A 128 -7.36 4.52 -7.22
C ARG A 128 -7.47 4.46 -8.75
N ALA A 129 -6.34 4.60 -9.46
CA ALA A 129 -6.33 4.54 -10.91
C ALA A 129 -6.77 3.17 -11.45
N VAL A 130 -6.32 2.08 -10.82
CA VAL A 130 -6.74 0.70 -11.13
C VAL A 130 -8.25 0.54 -10.94
N LEU A 131 -8.80 1.02 -9.82
CA LEU A 131 -10.23 0.92 -9.51
C LEU A 131 -11.12 1.72 -10.46
N ILE A 132 -10.66 2.88 -10.93
CA ILE A 132 -11.36 3.66 -11.96
C ILE A 132 -11.35 2.92 -13.30
N ARG A 133 -10.19 2.39 -13.71
CA ARG A 133 -10.07 1.61 -14.95
C ARG A 133 -10.91 0.34 -14.93
N ALA A 134 -11.01 -0.31 -13.76
CA ALA A 134 -11.87 -1.47 -13.52
C ALA A 134 -13.37 -1.12 -13.42
N LYS A 135 -13.75 0.16 -13.57
CA LYS A 135 -15.12 0.69 -13.43
C LYS A 135 -15.75 0.47 -12.04
N VAL A 136 -14.92 0.19 -11.03
CA VAL A 136 -15.34 0.04 -9.63
C VAL A 136 -15.63 1.41 -9.03
N LEU A 137 -14.76 2.39 -9.26
CA LEU A 137 -14.96 3.78 -8.83
C LEU A 137 -15.41 4.66 -10.00
N GLN A 138 -16.13 5.72 -9.67
CA GLN A 138 -16.35 6.82 -10.61
C GLN A 138 -15.07 7.69 -10.71
N PRO A 139 -14.82 8.31 -11.87
CA PRO A 139 -13.62 9.11 -12.10
C PRO A 139 -13.45 10.32 -11.16
#